data_AF-A6YCY4-F1
#
_entry.id   AF-A6YCY4-F1
#
_cell.length_a   1.000
_cell.length_b   1.000
_cell.length_c   1.000
_cell.angle_alpha   90.00
_cell.angle_beta   90.00
_cell.angle_gamma   90.00
#
_symmetry.space_group_name_H-M   'P 1'
#
loop_
_entity.id
_entity.type
_entity.pdbx_description
1 polymer ?
#
loop_
_entity_poly.entity_id
_entity_poly.type
_entity_poly.pdbx_seq_one_letter_code
_entity_poly.pdbx_strand_id
1 'polypeptide(L)'
;KEKMKGYNRAPEMCWECYNCVKICPQQAIDVRAYADFVPMGASVVPLRGSEDIMWTVKFRNGQVKRFKFPIRTTPEGKANPLAGYATGTDDIKSPILCTEPASTGQDTLPTLK
;
A
#
# COMPACT_ATOMS: atom_id res chain seq x y z
N LYS A 1 -26.91 20.57 11.16
CA LYS A 1 -27.25 19.17 10.83
C LYS A 1 -26.07 18.37 10.23
N GLU A 2 -24.81 18.82 10.37
CA GLU A 2 -23.62 18.12 9.87
C GLU A 2 -22.44 18.19 10.86
N LYS A 3 -22.67 17.84 12.13
CA LYS A 3 -21.55 17.70 13.06
C LYS A 3 -20.91 16.32 12.86
N MET A 4 -19.58 16.23 12.96
CA MET A 4 -18.81 14.96 12.96
C MET A 4 -18.82 14.17 11.63
N LYS A 5 -18.73 14.83 10.47
CA LYS A 5 -18.52 14.18 9.16
C LYS A 5 -17.22 14.65 8.52
N GLY A 6 -16.52 13.74 7.87
CA GLY A 6 -15.31 14.06 7.09
C GLY A 6 -15.65 14.57 5.69
N TYR A 7 -14.78 15.40 5.12
CA TYR A 7 -14.84 15.86 3.73
C TYR A 7 -13.44 16.05 3.16
N ASN A 8 -13.29 16.00 1.83
CA ASN A 8 -12.04 16.35 1.16
C ASN A 8 -11.97 17.87 0.98
N ARG A 9 -10.96 18.51 1.56
CA ARG A 9 -10.79 19.97 1.55
C ARG A 9 -10.15 20.53 0.27
N ALA A 10 -9.49 19.69 -0.53
CA ALA A 10 -8.80 20.07 -1.78
C ALA A 10 -8.87 18.90 -2.79
N PRO A 11 -10.05 18.64 -3.40
CA PRO A 11 -10.23 17.53 -4.34
C PRO A 11 -9.29 17.58 -5.56
N GLU A 12 -8.89 18.76 -6.00
CA GLU A 12 -7.92 19.01 -7.08
C GLU A 12 -6.50 18.54 -6.74
N MET A 13 -6.18 18.47 -5.44
CA MET A 13 -4.91 17.92 -4.94
C MET A 13 -5.03 16.43 -4.54
N CYS A 14 -6.19 15.82 -4.75
CA CYS A 14 -6.38 14.40 -4.48
C CYS A 14 -5.55 13.57 -5.46
N TRP A 15 -4.84 12.56 -4.98
CA TRP A 15 -4.09 11.61 -5.83
C TRP A 15 -4.82 10.28 -6.05
N GLU A 16 -6.08 10.19 -5.65
CA GLU A 16 -6.91 8.99 -5.76
C GLU A 16 -6.19 7.70 -5.29
N CYS A 17 -5.39 7.80 -4.22
CA CYS A 17 -4.59 6.68 -3.70
C CYS A 17 -5.42 5.66 -2.89
N TYR A 18 -6.69 5.98 -2.64
CA TYR A 18 -7.65 5.19 -1.85
C TYR A 18 -7.28 4.96 -0.37
N ASN A 19 -6.23 5.58 0.18
CA ASN A 19 -5.86 5.36 1.59
C ASN A 19 -7.00 5.72 2.55
N CYS A 20 -7.68 6.84 2.30
CA CYS A 20 -8.87 7.25 3.06
C CYS A 20 -10.02 6.24 2.92
N VAL A 21 -10.29 5.74 1.71
CA VAL A 21 -11.31 4.72 1.45
C VAL A 21 -11.00 3.42 2.19
N LYS A 22 -9.77 2.91 2.04
CA LYS A 22 -9.32 1.63 2.61
C LYS A 22 -9.38 1.61 4.14
N ILE A 23 -9.06 2.72 4.79
CA ILE A 23 -8.96 2.79 6.26
C ILE A 23 -10.30 3.14 6.93
N CYS A 24 -11.30 3.63 6.18
CA CYS A 24 -12.56 4.06 6.76
C CYS A 24 -13.33 2.85 7.33
N PRO A 25 -13.49 2.73 8.66
CA PRO A 25 -14.14 1.56 9.26
C PRO A 25 -15.64 1.50 8.93
N GLN A 26 -16.24 2.64 8.61
CA GLN A 26 -17.66 2.75 8.24
C GLN A 26 -17.87 2.61 6.73
N GLN A 27 -16.80 2.49 5.94
CA GLN A 27 -16.87 2.45 4.46
C GLN A 27 -17.66 3.64 3.87
N ALA A 28 -17.51 4.81 4.48
CA ALA A 28 -18.29 6.01 4.17
C ALA A 28 -17.63 6.92 3.12
N ILE A 29 -16.51 6.49 2.54
CA ILE A 29 -15.72 7.27 1.57
C ILE A 29 -15.66 6.46 0.28
N ASP A 30 -15.91 7.12 -0.84
CA ASP A 30 -15.71 6.58 -2.18
C ASP A 30 -14.94 7.61 -3.02
N VAL A 31 -14.37 7.17 -4.15
CA VAL A 31 -13.70 8.04 -5.10
C VAL A 31 -14.58 8.22 -6.32
N ARG A 32 -14.94 9.47 -6.58
CA ARG A 32 -15.43 9.90 -7.88
C ARG A 32 -14.27 10.51 -8.65
N ALA A 33 -13.88 9.81 -9.71
CA ALA A 33 -12.71 10.11 -10.52
C ALA A 33 -12.65 11.55 -11.05
N TYR A 34 -11.45 12.04 -11.38
CA TYR A 34 -11.20 13.39 -11.90
C TYR A 34 -12.18 13.82 -13.00
N ALA A 35 -12.76 15.01 -12.83
CA ALA A 35 -13.84 15.49 -13.71
C ALA A 35 -13.34 15.82 -15.12
N ASP A 36 -12.06 16.17 -15.23
CA ASP A 36 -11.43 16.72 -16.42
C ASP A 36 -11.37 15.71 -17.58
N PHE A 37 -11.37 14.41 -17.27
CA PHE A 37 -11.23 13.36 -18.28
C PHE A 37 -12.00 12.07 -18.00
N VAL A 38 -12.63 11.89 -16.82
CA VAL A 38 -13.34 10.64 -16.50
C VAL A 38 -14.87 10.81 -16.59
N PRO A 39 -15.56 10.07 -17.49
CA PRO A 39 -17.02 10.05 -17.54
C PRO A 39 -17.64 9.53 -16.24
N MET A 40 -18.83 10.01 -15.90
CA MET A 40 -19.56 9.56 -14.71
C MET A 40 -19.94 8.06 -14.77
N GLY A 41 -20.21 7.45 -13.62
CA GLY A 41 -20.91 6.17 -13.51
C GLY A 41 -20.04 4.93 -13.34
N ALA A 42 -18.71 5.07 -13.41
CA ALA A 42 -17.79 4.02 -12.98
C ALA A 42 -17.50 4.12 -11.47
N SER A 43 -17.19 2.99 -10.83
CA SER A 43 -16.68 2.96 -9.45
C SER A 43 -15.70 1.81 -9.23
N VAL A 44 -14.75 2.01 -8.32
CA VAL A 44 -13.75 1.02 -7.94
C VAL A 44 -13.72 0.97 -6.42
N VAL A 45 -14.17 -0.12 -5.82
CA VAL A 45 -14.37 -0.22 -4.36
C VAL A 45 -13.46 -1.30 -3.78
N PRO A 46 -12.51 -0.95 -2.89
CA PRO A 46 -11.71 -1.92 -2.16
C PRO A 46 -12.39 -2.42 -0.90
N LEU A 47 -12.08 -3.66 -0.53
CA LEU A 47 -12.27 -4.22 0.80
C LEU A 47 -10.94 -4.82 1.24
N ARG A 48 -10.22 -4.12 2.13
CA ARG A 48 -8.89 -4.52 2.59
C ARG A 48 -9.01 -5.37 3.86
N GLY A 49 -8.56 -6.62 3.80
CA GLY A 49 -8.36 -7.49 4.95
C GLY A 49 -6.95 -7.34 5.56
N SER A 50 -6.55 -8.32 6.36
CA SER A 50 -5.22 -8.38 6.98
C SER A 50 -4.15 -8.95 6.03
N GLU A 51 -4.51 -9.96 5.23
CA GLU A 51 -3.60 -10.70 4.35
C GLU A 51 -3.94 -10.58 2.86
N ASP A 52 -5.16 -10.12 2.54
CA ASP A 52 -5.63 -9.93 1.18
C ASP A 52 -6.44 -8.63 1.01
N ILE A 53 -6.67 -8.24 -0.24
CA ILE A 53 -7.55 -7.14 -0.64
C ILE A 53 -8.47 -7.59 -1.77
N MET A 54 -9.75 -7.31 -1.63
CA MET A 54 -10.74 -7.50 -2.68
C MET A 54 -11.06 -6.18 -3.37
N TRP A 55 -11.31 -6.24 -4.67
CA TRP A 55 -11.71 -5.10 -5.48
C TRP A 55 -12.96 -5.43 -6.28
N THR A 56 -13.94 -4.52 -6.24
CA THR A 56 -15.08 -4.54 -7.15
C THR A 56 -14.96 -3.35 -8.09
N VAL A 57 -14.84 -3.62 -9.39
CA VAL A 57 -14.78 -2.62 -10.46
C VAL A 57 -16.12 -2.64 -11.19
N LYS A 58 -16.88 -1.54 -11.11
CA LYS A 58 -18.12 -1.34 -11.85
C LYS A 58 -17.87 -0.34 -12.97
N PHE A 59 -18.13 -0.76 -14.20
CA PHE A 59 -18.05 0.09 -15.38
C PHE A 59 -19.34 0.90 -15.54
N ARG A 60 -19.26 2.01 -16.28
CA ARG A 60 -20.41 2.88 -16.60
C ARG A 60 -21.57 2.11 -17.24
N ASN A 61 -21.29 1.09 -18.04
CA ASN A 61 -22.30 0.25 -18.70
C ASN A 61 -22.94 -0.80 -17.76
N GLY A 62 -22.60 -0.81 -16.47
CA GLY A 62 -23.10 -1.76 -15.49
C GLY A 62 -22.31 -3.08 -15.39
N GLN A 63 -21.31 -3.32 -16.24
CA GLN A 63 -20.44 -4.49 -16.11
C GLN A 63 -19.70 -4.44 -14.76
N VAL A 64 -19.65 -5.57 -14.06
CA VAL A 64 -18.95 -5.71 -12.78
C VAL A 64 -17.86 -6.75 -12.90
N LYS A 65 -16.64 -6.39 -12.49
CA LYS A 65 -15.51 -7.32 -12.33
C LYS A 65 -15.12 -7.36 -10.86
N ARG A 66 -14.76 -8.55 -10.36
CA ARG A 66 -14.32 -8.75 -8.98
C ARG A 66 -12.96 -9.42 -8.98
N PHE A 67 -12.07 -8.93 -8.12
CA PHE A 67 -10.70 -9.42 -7.98
C PHE A 67 -10.37 -9.60 -6.51
N LYS A 68 -9.43 -10.49 -6.23
CA LYS A 68 -8.87 -10.70 -4.90
C LYS A 68 -7.36 -10.91 -5.04
N PHE A 69 -6.57 -10.17 -4.28
CA PHE A 69 -5.10 -10.23 -4.32
C PHE A 69 -4.54 -10.41 -2.92
N PRO A 70 -3.52 -11.27 -2.72
CA PRO A 70 -2.77 -11.29 -1.47
C PRO A 70 -1.97 -9.99 -1.32
N ILE A 71 -1.91 -9.44 -0.10
CA ILE A 71 -1.16 -8.22 0.22
C ILE A 71 -0.08 -8.43 1.27
N ARG A 72 -0.14 -9.54 2.02
CA ARG A 72 0.82 -9.82 3.08
C ARG A 72 0.94 -11.33 3.32
N THR A 73 2.16 -11.80 3.52
CA THR A 73 2.47 -13.21 3.84
C THR A 73 2.83 -13.43 5.31
N THR A 74 2.93 -12.36 6.09
CA THR A 74 3.25 -12.38 7.53
C THR A 74 2.23 -11.55 8.32
N PRO A 75 1.97 -11.83 9.60
CA PRO A 75 1.02 -11.04 10.37
C PRO A 75 1.45 -9.58 10.57
N GLU A 76 0.46 -8.70 10.76
CA GLU A 76 0.70 -7.31 11.10
C GLU A 76 1.40 -7.14 12.45
N GLY A 77 2.35 -6.20 12.51
CA GLY A 77 3.15 -5.95 13.72
C GLY A 77 4.18 -7.02 14.07
N LYS A 78 4.45 -8.01 13.19
CA LYS A 78 5.40 -9.12 13.45
C LYS A 78 6.70 -9.07 12.64
N ALA A 79 7.01 -7.96 11.98
CA ALA A 79 8.27 -7.83 11.25
C ALA A 79 9.46 -7.87 12.22
N ASN A 80 10.44 -8.76 11.95
CA ASN A 80 11.72 -8.79 12.67
C ASN A 80 12.74 -7.96 11.86
N PRO A 81 13.20 -6.80 12.36
CA PRO A 81 14.08 -5.90 11.59
C PRO A 81 15.38 -6.55 11.11
N LEU A 82 15.94 -7.47 11.89
CA LEU A 82 17.18 -8.16 11.52
C LEU A 82 16.94 -9.46 10.76
N ALA A 83 15.69 -9.94 10.70
CA ALA A 83 15.32 -11.20 10.05
C ALA A 83 16.21 -12.42 10.43
N GLY A 84 16.84 -12.40 11.61
CA GLY A 84 17.74 -13.45 12.08
C GLY A 84 19.22 -13.29 11.67
N TYR A 85 19.58 -12.24 10.93
CA TYR A 85 20.97 -11.95 10.58
C TYR A 85 21.71 -11.23 11.71
N ALA A 86 23.02 -11.49 11.83
CA ALA A 86 23.91 -10.71 12.66
C ALA A 86 24.20 -9.34 12.02
N THR A 87 24.67 -8.38 12.82
CA THR A 87 25.18 -7.11 12.31
C THR A 87 26.51 -7.32 11.58
N GLY A 88 26.70 -6.62 10.47
CA GLY A 88 27.87 -6.83 9.59
C GLY A 88 29.18 -6.33 10.21
N THR A 89 29.21 -5.11 10.72
CA THR A 89 30.41 -4.49 11.32
C THR A 89 30.04 -3.40 12.31
N ASP A 90 30.90 -3.21 13.32
CA ASP A 90 30.80 -2.10 14.28
C ASP A 90 31.50 -0.82 13.78
N ASP A 91 32.21 -0.88 12.65
CA ASP A 91 32.85 0.29 12.05
C ASP A 91 31.85 1.08 11.20
N ILE A 92 31.40 2.22 11.71
CA ILE A 92 30.48 3.12 11.01
C ILE A 92 31.06 3.71 9.71
N LYS A 93 32.39 3.70 9.54
CA LYS A 93 33.04 4.16 8.30
C LYS A 93 33.07 3.07 7.23
N SER A 94 32.77 1.83 7.61
CA SER A 94 32.68 0.72 6.68
C SER A 94 31.51 0.93 5.71
N PRO A 95 31.65 0.54 4.43
CA PRO A 95 30.55 0.63 3.46
C PRO A 95 29.48 -0.46 3.67
N ILE A 96 29.71 -1.41 4.57
CA ILE A 96 28.83 -2.56 4.84
C ILE A 96 27.53 -2.09 5.50
N LEU A 97 26.39 -2.42 4.90
CA LEU A 97 25.08 -2.15 5.50
C LEU A 97 24.79 -3.09 6.67
N CYS A 98 23.76 -2.77 7.44
CA CYS A 98 23.45 -3.35 8.76
C CYS A 98 23.67 -4.87 8.88
N THR A 99 23.24 -5.68 7.91
CA THR A 99 23.30 -7.15 7.96
C THR A 99 24.10 -7.77 6.81
N GLU A 100 24.86 -6.96 6.08
CA GLU A 100 25.68 -7.42 4.96
C GLU A 100 26.96 -8.12 5.45
N PRO A 101 27.50 -9.07 4.65
CA PRO A 101 26.98 -9.57 3.37
C PRO A 101 25.87 -10.61 3.52
N ALA A 102 25.66 -11.16 4.72
CA ALA A 102 24.80 -12.33 4.94
C ALA A 102 23.36 -12.15 4.42
N SER A 103 22.76 -10.97 4.61
CA SER A 103 21.39 -10.70 4.15
C SER A 103 21.24 -10.58 2.63
N THR A 104 22.35 -10.46 1.89
CA THR A 104 22.36 -10.47 0.41
C THR A 104 22.36 -11.88 -0.17
N GLY A 105 22.59 -12.90 0.66
CA GLY A 105 22.76 -14.29 0.22
C GLY A 105 24.09 -14.56 -0.49
N GLN A 106 25.09 -13.69 -0.34
CA GLN A 106 26.43 -13.84 -0.89
C GLN A 106 27.46 -14.03 0.23
N ASP A 107 28.54 -14.75 -0.05
CA ASP A 107 29.66 -14.91 0.89
C ASP A 107 30.46 -13.61 1.05
N THR A 108 30.55 -12.82 -0.02
CA THR A 108 31.24 -11.52 -0.06
C THR A 108 30.48 -10.52 -0.92
N LEU A 109 30.65 -9.22 -0.64
CA LEU A 109 30.05 -8.17 -1.47
C LEU A 109 30.84 -7.99 -2.78
N PRO A 110 30.16 -7.70 -3.91
CA PRO A 110 30.82 -7.34 -5.15
C PRO A 110 31.74 -6.13 -4.98
N THR A 111 32.96 -6.22 -5.50
CA THR A 111 33.89 -5.10 -5.56
C THR A 111 33.86 -4.45 -6.94
N LEU A 112 34.07 -3.12 -6.98
CA LEU A 112 34.34 -2.43 -8.23
C LEU A 112 35.68 -2.93 -8.79
N LYS A 113 35.70 -3.22 -10.09
CA LYS A 113 36.93 -3.58 -10.81
C LYS A 113 37.75 -2.35 -11.14
#